data_AF-W7KMI0-F1
#
_entry.id   AF-W7KMI0-F1
#
_cell.length_a   1.000
_cell.length_b   1.000
_cell.length_c   1.000
_cell.angle_alpha   90.00
_cell.angle_beta   90.00
_cell.angle_gamma   90.00
#
_symmetry.space_group_name_H-M   'P 1'
#
loop_
_entity.id
_entity.type
_entity.pdbx_description
1 polymer ?
#
loop_
_entity_poly.entity_id
_entity_poly.type
_entity_poly.pdbx_seq_one_letter_code
_entity_poly.pdbx_strand_id
1 'polypeptide(L)'
;MGRQVKYLSEFGFEVSERPAKGYKIESYYLPTNSVKEVIVTKVEGDVEKEIARVSSLDNVIDLVKAFEGYPQKLVEAILQILK
;
A
#
# COMPACT_ATOMS: atom_id res chain seq x y z
N MET A 1 -9.70 13.63 9.50
CA MET A 1 -9.06 13.01 8.31
C MET A 1 -8.56 11.64 8.73
N GLY A 2 -9.14 10.56 8.22
CA GLY A 2 -8.73 9.20 8.63
C GLY A 2 -7.50 8.77 7.86
N ARG A 3 -6.34 8.75 8.52
CA ARG A 3 -5.15 8.05 8.03
C ARG A 3 -5.18 6.63 8.63
N GLN A 4 -5.15 5.61 7.79
CA GLN A 4 -4.92 4.23 8.25
C GLN A 4 -3.53 3.79 7.82
N VAL A 5 -2.87 3.03 8.69
CA VAL A 5 -1.57 2.42 8.40
C VAL A 5 -1.74 0.92 8.58
N LYS A 6 -1.31 0.16 7.58
CA LYS A 6 -1.23 -1.30 7.63
C LYS A 6 0.19 -1.72 7.36
N TYR A 7 0.63 -2.77 8.04
CA TYR A 7 1.91 -3.38 7.79
C TYR A 7 1.72 -4.77 7.20
N LEU A 8 2.53 -5.12 6.21
CA LEU A 8 2.58 -6.44 5.61
C LEU A 8 3.99 -7.01 5.73
N SER A 9 4.12 -8.31 5.97
CA SER A 9 5.40 -9.02 5.88
C SER A 9 5.97 -9.00 4.45
N GLU A 10 7.21 -9.46 4.26
CA GLU A 10 7.83 -9.60 2.94
C GLU A 10 7.04 -10.47 1.96
N PHE A 11 6.14 -11.34 2.48
CA PHE A 11 5.26 -12.19 1.68
C PHE A 11 3.86 -11.59 1.45
N GLY A 12 3.61 -10.36 1.94
CA GLY A 12 2.34 -9.65 1.80
C GLY A 12 1.26 -10.05 2.80
N PHE A 13 1.61 -10.67 3.93
CA PHE A 13 0.65 -11.01 4.99
C PHE A 13 0.55 -9.88 6.02
N GLU A 14 -0.65 -9.55 6.47
CA GLU A 14 -0.86 -8.51 7.48
C GLU A 14 -0.16 -8.86 8.79
N VAL A 15 0.56 -7.88 9.33
CA VAL A 15 1.25 -7.96 10.62
C VAL A 15 0.85 -6.77 11.48
N SER A 16 0.76 -6.98 12.79
CA SER A 16 0.29 -5.96 13.73
C SER A 16 1.31 -4.85 13.98
N GLU A 17 2.60 -5.11 13.72
CA GLU A 17 3.72 -4.21 14.02
C GLU A 17 4.60 -3.99 12.78
N ARG A 18 5.44 -2.94 12.81
CA ARG A 18 6.39 -2.64 11.74
C ARG A 18 7.33 -3.83 11.53
N PRO A 19 7.31 -4.50 10.37
CA PRO A 19 8.19 -5.64 10.11
C PRO A 19 9.61 -5.15 9.87
N ALA A 20 10.60 -5.97 10.25
CA ALA A 20 12.00 -5.75 9.86
C ALA A 20 12.20 -5.84 8.34
N LYS A 21 11.35 -6.62 7.64
CA LYS A 21 11.33 -6.70 6.18
C LYS A 21 9.91 -6.89 5.70
N GLY A 22 9.44 -6.00 4.84
CA GLY A 22 8.07 -6.06 4.35
C GLY A 22 7.60 -4.76 3.71
N TYR A 23 6.35 -4.43 3.95
CA TYR A 23 5.67 -3.29 3.35
C TYR A 23 4.86 -2.55 4.40
N LYS A 24 4.79 -1.24 4.23
CA LYS A 24 3.92 -0.35 4.96
C LYS A 24 2.98 0.28 3.94
N ILE A 25 1.69 0.17 4.21
CA ILE A 25 0.64 0.74 3.38
C ILE A 25 -0.03 1.83 4.19
N GLU A 26 -0.01 3.04 3.67
CA GLU A 26 -0.67 4.19 4.28
C GLU A 26 -1.83 4.60 3.40
N SER A 27 -3.02 4.69 3.97
CA SER A 27 -4.20 5.13 3.23
C SER A 27 -4.80 6.40 3.80
N TYR A 28 -5.22 7.26 2.87
CA TYR A 28 -5.74 8.59 3.14
C TYR A 28 -7.09 8.73 2.46
N TYR A 29 -8.10 9.13 3.23
CA TYR A 29 -9.39 9.53 2.66
C TYR A 29 -9.45 11.06 2.54
N LEU A 30 -9.52 11.55 1.31
CA LEU A 30 -9.71 12.95 0.99
C LEU A 30 -11.20 13.25 0.83
N PRO A 31 -11.88 13.84 1.84
CA PRO A 31 -13.32 14.05 1.81
C PRO A 31 -13.76 15.02 0.70
N THR A 32 -12.90 15.97 0.32
CA THR A 32 -13.24 17.02 -0.66
C THR A 32 -13.63 16.46 -2.02
N ASN A 33 -12.98 15.37 -2.46
CA ASN A 33 -13.21 14.75 -3.76
C ASN A 33 -13.62 13.27 -3.65
N SER A 34 -13.89 12.76 -2.43
CA SER A 34 -14.12 11.33 -2.14
C SER A 34 -13.02 10.40 -2.69
N VAL A 35 -11.78 10.88 -2.76
CA VAL A 35 -10.64 10.13 -3.28
C VAL A 35 -9.96 9.39 -2.14
N LYS A 36 -9.66 8.11 -2.36
CA LYS A 36 -8.75 7.35 -1.48
C LYS A 36 -7.36 7.36 -2.10
N GLU A 37 -6.35 7.72 -1.34
CA GLU A 37 -4.95 7.57 -1.73
C GLU A 37 -4.30 6.48 -0.89
N VAL A 38 -3.41 5.71 -1.50
CA VAL A 38 -2.63 4.65 -0.89
C VAL A 38 -1.17 4.85 -1.26
N ILE A 39 -0.32 4.96 -0.24
CA ILE A 39 1.13 5.05 -0.37
C ILE A 39 1.70 3.73 0.11
N VAL A 40 2.57 3.13 -0.69
CA VAL A 40 3.23 1.86 -0.38
C VAL A 40 4.71 2.11 -0.23
N THR A 41 5.22 1.72 0.94
CA THR A 41 6.61 1.86 1.33
C THR A 41 7.19 0.47 1.60
N LYS A 42 8.28 0.13 0.92
CA LYS A 42 9.06 -1.07 1.24
C LYS A 42 9.91 -0.78 2.47
N VAL A 43 9.86 -1.70 3.44
CA VAL A 43 10.63 -1.62 4.69
C VAL A 43 11.72 -2.69 4.63
N GLU A 44 12.97 -2.27 4.78
CA GLU A 44 14.16 -3.13 4.85
C GLU A 44 15.05 -2.64 6.00
N GLY A 45 14.81 -3.18 7.19
CA GLY A 45 15.41 -2.75 8.45
C GLY A 45 15.03 -1.31 8.81
N ASP A 46 16.05 -0.48 8.93
CA ASP A 46 15.91 0.97 9.17
C ASP A 46 15.58 1.76 7.89
N VAL A 47 15.65 1.13 6.72
CA VAL A 47 15.39 1.80 5.44
C VAL A 47 13.92 1.67 5.06
N GLU A 48 13.26 2.81 4.87
CA GLU A 48 11.92 2.92 4.31
C GLU A 48 12.01 3.59 2.93
N LYS A 49 11.51 2.91 1.88
CA LYS A 49 11.50 3.43 0.51
C LYS A 49 10.11 3.40 -0.07
N GLU A 50 9.56 4.54 -0.43
CA GLU A 50 8.30 4.61 -1.21
C GLU A 50 8.51 3.89 -2.55
N ILE A 51 7.69 2.88 -2.82
CA ILE A 51 7.73 2.10 -4.07
C ILE A 51 6.59 2.47 -5.00
N ALA A 52 5.47 2.95 -4.46
CA ALA A 52 4.31 3.32 -5.24
C ALA A 52 3.39 4.26 -4.45
N ARG A 53 2.68 5.10 -5.19
CA ARG A 53 1.57 5.92 -4.72
C ARG A 53 0.45 5.80 -5.73
N VAL A 54 -0.73 5.43 -5.27
CA VAL A 54 -1.90 5.17 -6.10
C VAL A 54 -3.14 5.73 -5.44
N SER A 55 -4.12 6.12 -6.24
CA SER A 55 -5.38 6.67 -5.78
C SER A 55 -6.56 5.88 -6.34
N SER A 56 -7.77 6.08 -5.81
CA SER A 56 -8.97 5.40 -6.34
C SER A 56 -9.40 5.93 -7.71
N LEU A 57 -8.72 6.95 -8.23
CA LEU A 57 -8.89 7.46 -9.59
C LEU A 57 -7.92 6.80 -10.58
N ASP A 58 -6.86 6.15 -10.08
CA ASP A 58 -5.87 5.49 -10.92
C ASP A 58 -6.43 4.20 -11.54
N ASN A 59 -5.91 3.87 -12.73
CA ASN A 59 -6.31 2.66 -13.42
C ASN A 59 -5.71 1.43 -12.72
N VAL A 60 -6.56 0.45 -12.41
CA VAL A 60 -6.17 -0.82 -11.77
C VAL A 60 -5.09 -1.55 -12.58
N ILE A 61 -5.11 -1.44 -13.91
CA ILE A 61 -4.12 -2.11 -14.77
C ILE A 61 -2.73 -1.52 -14.57
N ASP A 62 -2.60 -0.20 -14.54
CA ASP A 62 -1.33 0.49 -14.29
C ASP A 62 -0.81 0.21 -12.87
N LEU A 63 -1.71 0.13 -11.91
CA LEU A 63 -1.39 -0.30 -10.55
C LEU A 63 -0.80 -1.71 -10.54
N VAL A 64 -1.48 -2.70 -11.11
CA VAL A 64 -1.01 -4.09 -11.13
C VAL A 64 0.37 -4.19 -11.81
N LYS A 65 0.58 -3.44 -12.90
CA LYS A 65 1.90 -3.35 -13.56
C LYS A 65 2.97 -2.72 -12.68
N ALA A 66 2.66 -1.67 -11.92
CA ALA A 66 3.62 -1.05 -11.00
C ALA A 66 4.07 -2.00 -9.89
N PHE A 67 3.24 -3.01 -9.57
CA PHE A 67 3.55 -4.06 -8.60
C PHE A 67 3.94 -5.39 -9.24
N GLU A 68 4.24 -5.43 -10.54
CA GLU A 68 4.72 -6.63 -11.22
C GLU A 68 6.08 -7.04 -10.64
N GLY A 69 6.14 -8.18 -9.94
CA GLY A 69 7.31 -8.63 -9.19
C GLY A 69 7.21 -8.48 -7.66
N TYR A 70 6.11 -7.92 -7.15
CA TYR A 70 5.80 -7.88 -5.72
C TYR A 70 4.82 -8.99 -5.32
N PRO A 71 4.69 -9.31 -4.02
CA PRO A 71 3.75 -10.34 -3.56
C PRO A 71 2.33 -10.02 -3.99
N GLN A 72 1.62 -10.99 -4.56
CA GLN A 72 0.24 -10.81 -5.02
C GLN A 72 -0.69 -10.29 -3.89
N LYS A 73 -0.45 -10.74 -2.65
CA LYS A 73 -1.20 -10.29 -1.48
C LYS A 73 -1.03 -8.80 -1.15
N LEU A 74 0.13 -8.21 -1.48
CA LEU A 74 0.33 -6.75 -1.36
C LEU A 74 -0.63 -6.02 -2.29
N VAL A 75 -0.71 -6.47 -3.54
CA VAL A 75 -1.60 -5.89 -4.56
C VAL A 75 -3.05 -6.03 -4.16
N GLU A 76 -3.46 -7.21 -3.69
CA GLU A 76 -4.81 -7.45 -3.19
C GLU A 76 -5.17 -6.53 -2.01
N ALA A 77 -4.25 -6.34 -1.05
CA ALA A 77 -4.48 -5.45 0.08
C ALA A 77 -4.68 -3.99 -0.36
N ILE A 78 -3.90 -3.52 -1.33
CA ILE A 78 -4.02 -2.17 -1.89
C ILE A 78 -5.38 -2.02 -2.59
N LEU A 79 -5.76 -2.98 -3.45
CA LEU A 79 -7.03 -2.95 -4.17
C LEU A 79 -8.24 -3.00 -3.23
N GLN A 80 -8.15 -3.75 -2.13
CA GLN A 80 -9.19 -3.76 -1.10
C GLN A 80 -9.34 -2.41 -0.39
N ILE A 81 -8.24 -1.68 -0.19
CA ILE A 81 -8.29 -0.34 0.42
C ILE A 81 -8.88 0.68 -0.55
N LEU A 82 -8.55 0.57 -1.84
CA LEU A 82 -9.00 1.48 -2.90
C LEU A 82 -10.47 1.26 -3.31
N LYS A 83 -11.04 0.06 -3.10
CA LYS A 83 -12.49 -0.21 -3.22
C LYS A 83 -13.32 0.69 -2.31
#